data_AF-A0A7S0QNE2-F1
#
_entry.id   AF-A0A7S0QNE2-F1
#
_cell.length_a   1.000
_cell.length_b   1.000
_cell.length_c   1.000
_cell.angle_alpha   90.00
_cell.angle_beta   90.00
_cell.angle_gamma   90.00
#
_symmetry.space_group_name_H-M   'P 1'
#
loop_
_entity.id
_entity.type
_entity.pdbx_description
1 polymer ?
#
loop_
_entity_poly.entity_id
_entity_poly.type
_entity_poly.pdbx_seq_one_letter_code
_entity_poly.pdbx_strand_id
1 'polypeptide(L)'
;HVRAEFPGAEGSLCRTLAAQCSVLVGLHSDDATEPIVDLALALDKPFAVVPCCVFPGRHPHRRTPAGGPVRTTDEFVEFLRAKDPARIRLAFLPFAGRNKVLFHLPT
;
A
#
# COMPACT_ATOMS: atom_id res chain seq x y z
N HIS A 1 4.42 -11.87 -5.87
CA HIS A 1 3.14 -11.57 -5.20
C HIS A 1 2.12 -11.01 -6.18
N VAL A 2 2.31 -9.79 -6.73
CA VAL A 2 1.37 -9.13 -7.69
C VAL A 2 0.91 -10.01 -8.89
N ARG A 3 1.81 -10.78 -9.51
CA ARG A 3 1.43 -11.68 -10.64
C ARG A 3 0.45 -12.78 -10.26
N ALA A 4 0.43 -13.21 -9.00
CA ALA A 4 -0.46 -14.26 -8.52
C ALA A 4 -1.85 -13.73 -8.16
N GLU A 5 -1.98 -12.44 -7.85
CA GLU A 5 -3.25 -11.83 -7.44
C GLU A 5 -4.17 -11.48 -8.61
N PHE A 6 -3.62 -11.40 -9.83
CA PHE A 6 -4.38 -11.07 -11.03
C PHE A 6 -4.10 -12.06 -12.19
N PRO A 7 -4.61 -13.30 -12.11
CA PRO A 7 -4.55 -14.25 -13.22
C PRO A 7 -5.54 -13.87 -14.35
N GLY A 8 -5.31 -14.39 -15.56
CA GLY A 8 -6.23 -14.22 -16.69
C GLY A 8 -6.10 -12.89 -17.46
N ALA A 9 -7.00 -12.68 -18.43
CA ALA A 9 -7.01 -11.52 -19.32
C ALA A 9 -7.32 -10.20 -18.58
N GLU A 10 -8.15 -10.26 -17.55
CA GLU A 10 -8.45 -9.11 -16.69
C GLU A 10 -7.20 -8.62 -15.96
N GLY A 11 -6.35 -9.55 -15.52
CA GLY A 11 -5.06 -9.21 -14.91
C GLY A 11 -4.06 -8.58 -15.87
N SER A 12 -4.11 -8.87 -17.18
CA SER A 12 -3.26 -8.18 -18.15
C SER A 12 -3.72 -6.73 -18.37
N LEU A 13 -5.04 -6.50 -18.43
CA LEU A 13 -5.61 -5.16 -18.53
C LEU A 13 -5.28 -4.29 -17.30
N CYS A 14 -5.47 -4.83 -16.09
CA CYS A 14 -5.13 -4.12 -14.86
C CYS A 14 -3.65 -3.71 -14.82
N ARG A 15 -2.75 -4.58 -15.28
CA ARG A 15 -1.32 -4.26 -15.40
C ARG A 15 -1.06 -3.14 -16.41
N THR A 16 -1.71 -3.17 -17.57
CA THR A 16 -1.59 -2.11 -18.58
C THR A 16 -2.08 -0.78 -18.03
N LEU A 17 -3.26 -0.75 -17.39
CA LEU A 17 -3.81 0.46 -16.79
C LEU A 17 -2.90 1.00 -15.68
N ALA A 18 -2.39 0.14 -14.79
CA ALA A 18 -1.43 0.53 -13.78
C ALA A 18 -0.12 1.04 -14.39
N ALA A 19 0.34 0.46 -15.51
CA ALA A 19 1.52 0.93 -16.24
C ALA A 19 1.29 2.24 -17.00
N GLN A 20 0.04 2.60 -17.31
CA GLN A 20 -0.29 3.84 -18.02
C GLN A 20 -0.78 4.97 -17.11
N CYS A 21 -1.26 4.68 -15.89
CA CYS A 21 -1.74 5.72 -14.97
C CYS A 21 -0.61 6.65 -14.50
N SER A 22 -0.92 7.90 -14.17
CA SER A 22 0.09 8.81 -13.62
C SER A 22 0.41 8.53 -12.15
N VAL A 23 -0.55 7.99 -11.39
CA VAL A 23 -0.47 7.79 -9.94
C VAL A 23 -1.42 6.67 -9.50
N LEU A 24 -1.08 5.95 -8.42
CA LEU A 24 -1.99 5.02 -7.75
C LEU A 24 -2.51 5.62 -6.43
N VAL A 25 -3.83 5.65 -6.25
CA VAL A 25 -4.45 6.24 -5.05
C VAL A 25 -5.40 5.24 -4.39
N GLY A 26 -5.31 5.11 -3.06
CA GLY A 26 -6.20 4.26 -2.26
C GLY A 26 -6.69 4.97 -1.01
N LEU A 27 -7.98 5.28 -0.92
CA LEU A 27 -8.60 5.94 0.24
C LEU A 27 -9.50 4.92 0.94
N HIS A 28 -9.10 4.47 2.14
CA HIS A 28 -9.79 3.39 2.83
C HIS A 28 -9.85 2.08 2.03
N SER A 29 -8.80 1.82 1.24
CA SER A 29 -8.65 0.54 0.56
C SER A 29 -8.34 -0.53 1.61
N ASP A 30 -9.21 -1.51 1.81
CA ASP A 30 -8.99 -2.58 2.78
C ASP A 30 -7.78 -3.47 2.40
N ASP A 31 -8.00 -4.72 2.00
CA ASP A 31 -6.93 -5.64 1.58
C ASP A 31 -6.09 -5.11 0.41
N ALA A 32 -6.55 -4.09 -0.30
CA ALA A 32 -5.86 -3.47 -1.43
C ALA A 32 -4.77 -2.45 -1.05
N THR A 33 -4.67 -1.99 0.20
CA THR A 33 -3.64 -0.98 0.57
C THR A 33 -2.22 -1.47 0.27
N GLU A 34 -1.87 -2.68 0.72
CA GLU A 34 -0.53 -3.23 0.49
C GLU A 34 -0.26 -3.53 -1.00
N PRO A 35 -1.16 -4.19 -1.75
CA PRO A 35 -1.01 -4.37 -3.19
C PRO A 35 -0.81 -3.06 -3.97
N ILE A 36 -1.49 -1.98 -3.60
CA ILE A 36 -1.29 -0.65 -4.23
C ILE A 36 0.15 -0.18 -4.02
N VAL A 37 0.66 -0.26 -2.78
CA VAL A 37 2.04 0.14 -2.45
C VAL A 37 3.05 -0.74 -3.20
N ASP A 38 2.86 -2.05 -3.16
CA ASP A 38 3.77 -3.00 -3.82
C ASP A 38 3.82 -2.82 -5.33
N LEU A 39 2.67 -2.60 -5.97
CA LEU A 39 2.59 -2.34 -7.40
C LEU A 39 3.22 -1.00 -7.77
N ALA A 40 2.96 0.05 -6.99
CA ALA A 40 3.53 1.37 -7.20
C ALA A 40 5.06 1.34 -7.11
N LEU A 41 5.61 0.69 -6.09
CA LEU A 41 7.07 0.52 -5.94
C LEU A 41 7.67 -0.32 -7.07
N ALA A 42 6.99 -1.39 -7.50
CA ALA A 42 7.46 -2.25 -8.58
C ALA A 42 7.44 -1.57 -9.96
N LEU A 43 6.53 -0.62 -10.18
CA LEU A 43 6.43 0.17 -11.41
C LEU A 43 7.16 1.52 -11.32
N ASP A 44 7.79 1.82 -10.19
CA ASP A 44 8.37 3.13 -9.86
C ASP A 44 7.40 4.30 -10.11
N LYS A 45 6.18 4.16 -9.60
CA LYS A 45 5.08 5.12 -9.79
C LYS A 45 4.67 5.80 -8.50
N PRO A 46 4.39 7.12 -8.55
CA PRO A 46 3.86 7.80 -7.39
C PRO A 46 2.59 7.10 -6.87
N PHE A 47 2.44 7.12 -5.56
CA PHE A 47 1.22 6.65 -4.91
C PHE A 47 0.85 7.51 -3.72
N ALA A 48 -0.42 7.44 -3.33
CA ALA A 48 -0.91 7.91 -2.04
C ALA A 48 -1.98 6.94 -1.50
N VAL A 49 -1.78 6.41 -0.30
CA VAL A 49 -2.73 5.49 0.35
C VAL A 49 -3.05 5.92 1.77
N VAL A 50 -4.31 5.74 2.19
CA VAL A 50 -4.79 5.96 3.56
C VAL A 50 -5.18 4.61 4.17
N PRO A 51 -4.31 4.00 4.98
CA PRO A 51 -4.62 2.73 5.64
C PRO A 51 -5.72 2.91 6.69
N CYS A 52 -6.73 2.02 6.69
CA CYS A 52 -7.84 2.09 7.63
C CYS A 52 -8.01 0.82 8.47
N CYS A 53 -8.13 -0.33 7.82
CA CYS A 53 -8.42 -1.61 8.45
C CYS A 53 -7.18 -2.50 8.48
N VAL A 54 -7.11 -3.34 9.50
CA VAL A 54 -6.07 -4.37 9.64
C VAL A 54 -6.74 -5.71 9.86
N PHE A 55 -6.32 -6.72 9.09
CA PHE A 55 -6.86 -8.07 9.17
C PHE A 55 -5.74 -9.06 9.47
N PRO A 56 -5.24 -9.15 10.73
CA PRO A 56 -4.06 -9.94 11.07
C PRO A 56 -4.21 -11.42 10.73
N GLY A 57 -5.42 -11.97 10.84
CA GLY A 57 -5.73 -13.35 10.47
C GLY A 57 -5.66 -13.63 8.97
N ARG A 58 -5.95 -12.63 8.11
CA ARG A 58 -5.82 -12.74 6.65
C ARG A 58 -4.40 -12.47 6.16
N HIS A 59 -3.64 -11.68 6.92
CA HIS A 59 -2.27 -11.27 6.59
C HIS A 59 -1.25 -11.70 7.65
N PRO A 60 -1.15 -13.00 7.97
CA PRO A 60 -0.30 -13.50 9.05
C PRO A 60 1.20 -13.39 8.73
N HIS A 61 1.57 -12.93 7.53
CA HIS A 61 2.96 -12.70 7.12
C HIS A 61 3.47 -11.30 7.50
N ARG A 62 2.58 -10.33 7.76
CA ARG A 62 2.97 -8.95 8.10
C ARG A 62 3.65 -8.88 9.46
N ARG A 63 4.81 -8.24 9.53
CA ARG A 63 5.62 -8.13 10.76
C ARG A 63 5.98 -6.67 11.02
N THR A 64 5.85 -6.26 12.27
CA THR A 64 6.38 -4.99 12.77
C THR A 64 7.92 -5.01 12.68
N PRO A 65 8.59 -3.85 12.73
CA PRO A 65 10.06 -3.79 12.81
C PRO A 65 10.66 -4.58 13.98
N ALA A 66 9.90 -4.76 15.06
CA ALA A 66 10.28 -5.57 16.22
C ALA A 66 10.00 -7.08 16.05
N GLY A 67 9.48 -7.52 14.89
CA GLY A 67 9.19 -8.92 14.58
C GLY A 67 7.84 -9.44 15.09
N GLY A 68 7.04 -8.63 15.80
CA GLY A 68 5.67 -8.98 16.19
C GLY A 68 4.68 -8.90 15.02
N PRO A 69 3.49 -9.55 15.10
CA PRO A 69 2.48 -9.43 14.06
C PRO A 69 1.86 -8.02 14.02
N VAL A 70 1.49 -7.55 12.84
CA VAL A 70 0.77 -6.28 12.68
C VAL A 70 -0.69 -6.44 13.11
N ARG A 71 -1.13 -5.68 14.11
CA ARG A 71 -2.49 -5.75 14.70
C ARG A 71 -3.21 -4.41 14.78
N THR A 72 -2.50 -3.31 14.62
CA THR A 72 -3.03 -1.95 14.66
C THR A 72 -2.77 -1.22 13.36
N THR A 73 -3.57 -0.19 13.07
CA THR A 73 -3.36 0.67 11.89
C THR A 73 -1.97 1.32 11.92
N ASP A 74 -1.46 1.67 13.09
CA ASP A 74 -0.14 2.31 13.23
C ASP A 74 1.00 1.34 12.93
N GLU A 75 0.91 0.10 13.41
CA GLU A 75 1.84 -0.96 13.03
C GLU A 75 1.77 -1.27 11.52
N PHE A 76 0.59 -1.15 10.91
CA PHE A 76 0.44 -1.35 9.47
C PHE A 76 1.07 -0.20 8.68
N VAL A 77 0.93 1.03 9.15
CA VAL A 77 1.62 2.20 8.59
C VAL A 77 3.14 2.00 8.65
N GLU A 78 3.67 1.57 9.78
CA GLU A 78 5.12 1.30 9.92
C GLU A 78 5.57 0.13 9.04
N PHE A 79 4.78 -0.94 8.95
CA PHE A 79 5.06 -2.07 8.05
C PHE A 79 5.15 -1.62 6.57
N LEU A 80 4.20 -0.81 6.11
CA LEU A 80 4.19 -0.30 4.74
C LEU A 80 5.37 0.64 4.48
N ARG A 81 5.66 1.54 5.43
CA ARG A 81 6.80 2.47 5.34
C ARG A 81 8.14 1.72 5.29
N ALA A 82 8.26 0.60 5.99
CA ALA A 82 9.46 -0.22 6.01
C ALA A 82 9.77 -0.91 4.66
N LYS A 83 8.81 -0.99 3.73
CA LYS A 83 9.04 -1.54 2.38
C LYS A 83 10.02 -0.69 1.56
N ASP A 84 10.02 0.63 1.76
CA ASP A 84 11.01 1.54 1.20
C ASP A 84 11.12 2.81 2.07
N PRO A 85 11.91 2.78 3.16
CA PRO A 85 12.01 3.90 4.08
C PRO A 85 12.66 5.13 3.47
N ALA A 86 13.44 4.95 2.38
CA ALA A 86 14.11 6.04 1.69
C ALA A 86 13.13 6.87 0.85
N ARG A 87 12.12 6.23 0.23
CA ARG A 87 11.16 6.90 -0.67
C ARG A 87 9.78 7.14 -0.07
N ILE A 88 9.29 6.27 0.81
CA ILE A 88 7.94 6.39 1.38
C ILE A 88 7.93 7.48 2.45
N ARG A 89 6.93 8.36 2.38
CA ARG A 89 6.68 9.47 3.29
C ARG A 89 5.32 9.31 3.97
N LEU A 90 5.19 9.87 5.16
CA LEU A 90 3.96 9.90 5.95
C LEU A 90 3.52 11.36 6.11
N ALA A 91 2.25 11.65 5.89
CA ALA A 91 1.62 12.91 6.21
C ALA A 91 0.22 12.71 6.81
N PHE A 92 -0.43 13.81 7.19
CA PHE A 92 -1.79 13.83 7.70
C PHE A 92 -2.67 14.70 6.80
N LEU A 93 -3.79 14.15 6.37
CA LEU A 93 -4.79 14.87 5.59
C LEU A 93 -5.70 15.70 6.53
N PRO A 94 -6.18 16.88 6.09
CA PRO A 94 -6.92 17.83 6.93
C PRO A 94 -8.40 17.43 7.09
N PHE A 95 -8.67 16.20 7.51
CA PHE A 95 -10.02 15.71 7.80
C PHE A 95 -10.03 14.76 9.01
N ALA A 96 -11.22 14.58 9.60
CA ALA A 96 -11.42 13.73 10.77
C ALA A 96 -11.49 12.24 10.42
N GLY A 97 -11.08 11.37 11.34
CA GLY A 97 -11.06 9.91 11.14
C GLY A 97 -9.68 9.39 10.72
N ARG A 98 -9.63 8.40 9.83
CA ARG A 98 -8.34 7.85 9.36
C ARG A 98 -7.74 8.80 8.32
N ASN A 99 -6.76 9.58 8.75
CA ASN A 99 -6.18 10.65 7.92
C ASN A 99 -4.66 10.51 7.70
N LYS A 100 -4.03 9.45 8.20
CA LYS A 100 -2.63 9.13 7.91
C LYS A 100 -2.51 8.70 6.45
N VAL A 101 -1.74 9.44 5.66
CA VAL A 101 -1.45 9.12 4.26
C VAL A 101 0.01 8.71 4.10
N LEU A 102 0.23 7.53 3.53
CA LEU A 102 1.54 7.11 3.03
C LEU A 102 1.62 7.43 1.55
N PHE A 103 2.71 8.05 1.12
CA PHE A 103 2.89 8.44 -0.28
C PHE A 103 4.35 8.36 -0.71
N HIS A 104 4.57 8.26 -2.01
CA HIS A 104 5.86 8.46 -2.64
C HIS A 104 5.68 9.28 -3.91
N LEU A 105 6.67 10.11 -4.21
CA LEU A 105 6.79 10.82 -5.48
C LEU A 105 7.98 10.25 -6.27
N PRO A 106 7.89 10.13 -7.61
CA PRO A 106 9.01 9.74 -8.45
C PRO A 106 10.12 10.77 -8.32
N THR A 107 11.36 10.31 -8.50
CA THR A 107 12.55 11.17 -8.42
C THR A 107 12.80 11.85 -9.75
#